data_AF-A0A6B9Y777-F1
#
_entry.id   AF-A0A6B9Y777-F1
#
_cell.length_a   1.000
_cell.length_b   1.000
_cell.length_c   1.000
_cell.angle_alpha   90.00
_cell.angle_beta   90.00
_cell.angle_gamma   90.00
#
_symmetry.space_group_name_H-M   'P 1'
#
loop_
_entity.id
_entity.type
_entity.pdbx_description
1 polymer ?
#
loop_
_entity_poly.entity_id
_entity_poly.type
_entity_poly.pdbx_seq_one_letter_code
_entity_poly.pdbx_strand_id
1 'polypeptide(L)'
;MTEAYRGALGAFPYAVRASDSWFFRVYWLVGSLAALFVALVVAMGLVVELARTTELVRGGLVSFSRSLFVLVGFLAVGPLVAPVLLVARRHRLGSDVHPRYDQALAACGYAFLASLYLALVISAPPEFQSPTDSALLELLYAAHPLLGILPPLVAAAAMGLVHRRLGA
;
A
#
# COMPACT_ATOMS: atom_id res chain seq x y z
N MET A 1 -35.34 -0.06 -10.13
CA MET A 1 -34.36 -0.91 -10.85
C MET A 1 -33.12 -1.01 -9.99
N THR A 2 -33.08 -2.05 -9.19
CA THR A 2 -32.09 -2.31 -8.14
C THR A 2 -30.95 -3.11 -8.78
N GLU A 3 -29.98 -2.44 -9.42
CA GLU A 3 -28.70 -3.11 -9.68
C GLU A 3 -27.96 -3.27 -8.36
N ALA A 4 -28.15 -4.45 -7.79
CA ALA A 4 -27.39 -4.96 -6.68
C ALA A 4 -25.88 -4.95 -7.03
N TYR A 5 -25.14 -4.10 -6.33
CA TYR A 5 -23.84 -4.41 -5.75
C TYR A 5 -22.87 -5.25 -6.60
N ARG A 6 -22.13 -4.61 -7.51
CA ARG A 6 -20.97 -5.22 -8.17
C ARG A 6 -19.69 -5.17 -7.29
N GLY A 7 -19.80 -5.47 -5.99
CA GLY A 7 -18.67 -5.67 -5.06
C GLY A 7 -17.60 -4.56 -5.00
N ALA A 8 -16.46 -4.86 -4.35
CA ALA A 8 -15.29 -3.96 -4.29
C ALA A 8 -14.75 -3.64 -5.69
N LEU A 9 -14.86 -4.57 -6.65
CA LEU A 9 -14.39 -4.44 -8.02
C LEU A 9 -15.20 -3.42 -8.85
N GLY A 10 -16.49 -3.21 -8.56
CA GLY A 10 -17.33 -2.20 -9.21
C GLY A 10 -17.14 -0.78 -8.66
N ALA A 11 -16.56 -0.63 -7.48
CA ALA A 11 -16.26 0.67 -6.88
C ALA A 11 -15.10 1.39 -7.60
N PHE A 12 -14.14 0.64 -8.14
CA PHE A 12 -12.99 1.18 -8.88
C PHE A 12 -13.39 1.99 -10.13
N PRO A 13 -14.20 1.48 -11.07
CA PRO A 13 -14.61 2.26 -12.24
C PRO A 13 -15.55 3.43 -11.92
N TYR A 14 -16.33 3.34 -10.83
CA TYR A 14 -17.20 4.43 -10.38
C TYR A 14 -16.40 5.62 -9.81
N ALA A 15 -15.35 5.34 -9.02
CA ALA A 15 -14.49 6.38 -8.43
C ALA A 15 -13.78 7.24 -9.47
N VAL A 16 -13.32 6.62 -10.56
CA VAL A 16 -12.64 7.32 -11.67
C VAL A 16 -13.60 8.21 -12.45
N ARG A 17 -14.84 7.73 -12.68
CA ARG A 17 -15.88 8.49 -13.37
C ARG A 17 -16.42 9.66 -12.56
N ALA A 18 -16.53 9.51 -11.25
CA ALA A 18 -17.07 10.54 -10.36
C ALA A 18 -16.03 11.59 -9.92
N SER A 19 -14.73 11.29 -10.03
CA SER A 19 -13.67 12.24 -9.68
C SER A 19 -13.28 13.13 -10.86
N ASP A 20 -13.34 14.45 -10.66
CA ASP A 20 -12.90 15.47 -11.63
C ASP A 20 -11.38 15.71 -11.62
N SER A 21 -10.67 15.26 -10.58
CA SER A 21 -9.22 15.43 -10.46
C SER A 21 -8.44 14.43 -11.32
N TRP A 22 -7.71 14.92 -12.33
CA TRP A 22 -6.78 14.11 -13.14
C TRP A 22 -5.71 13.43 -12.27
N PHE A 23 -5.21 14.11 -11.24
CA PHE A 23 -4.22 13.58 -10.30
C PHE A 23 -4.70 12.32 -9.58
N PHE A 24 -5.98 12.30 -9.18
CA PHE A 24 -6.59 11.11 -8.57
C PHE A 24 -6.81 9.97 -9.59
N ARG A 25 -7.14 10.29 -10.85
CA ARG A 25 -7.31 9.28 -11.90
C ARG A 25 -6.00 8.56 -12.24
N VAL A 26 -4.88 9.28 -12.28
CA VAL A 26 -3.55 8.66 -12.46
C VAL A 26 -3.20 7.82 -11.23
N TYR A 27 -3.46 8.33 -10.02
CA TYR A 27 -3.21 7.57 -8.79
C TYR A 27 -4.00 6.27 -8.77
N TRP A 28 -5.26 6.30 -9.18
CA TRP A 28 -6.09 5.10 -9.25
C TRP A 28 -5.42 4.00 -10.07
N LEU A 29 -4.89 4.32 -11.25
CA LEU A 29 -4.23 3.35 -12.11
C LEU A 29 -2.92 2.87 -11.49
N VAL A 30 -2.06 3.81 -11.06
CA VAL A 30 -0.75 3.50 -10.48
C VAL A 30 -0.88 2.71 -9.18
N GLY A 31 -1.74 3.14 -8.27
CA GLY A 31 -2.01 2.50 -6.99
C GLY A 31 -2.67 1.13 -7.15
N SER A 32 -3.61 0.97 -8.08
CA SER A 32 -4.22 -0.34 -8.34
C SER A 32 -3.21 -1.32 -8.95
N LEU A 33 -2.38 -0.84 -9.88
CA LEU A 33 -1.33 -1.65 -10.49
C LEU A 33 -0.27 -2.06 -9.45
N ALA A 34 0.16 -1.13 -8.60
CA ALA A 34 1.10 -1.40 -7.52
C ALA A 34 0.50 -2.36 -6.47
N ALA A 35 -0.77 -2.18 -6.09
CA ALA A 35 -1.47 -3.10 -5.20
C ALA A 35 -1.55 -4.52 -5.77
N LEU A 36 -1.87 -4.64 -7.07
CA LEU A 36 -1.89 -5.91 -7.78
C LEU A 36 -0.50 -6.55 -7.83
N PHE A 37 0.54 -5.76 -8.13
CA PHE A 37 1.92 -6.22 -8.15
C PHE A 37 2.35 -6.76 -6.79
N VAL A 38 2.13 -6.00 -5.71
CA VAL A 38 2.44 -6.43 -4.34
C VAL A 38 1.67 -7.70 -3.98
N ALA A 39 0.37 -7.76 -4.27
CA ALA A 39 -0.44 -8.95 -4.01
C ALA A 39 0.11 -10.18 -4.77
N LEU A 40 0.56 -10.01 -6.01
CA LEU A 40 1.13 -11.08 -6.83
C LEU A 40 2.48 -11.54 -6.29
N VAL A 41 3.36 -10.62 -5.87
CA VAL A 41 4.64 -10.94 -5.23
C VAL A 41 4.41 -11.73 -3.93
N VAL A 42 3.49 -11.28 -3.08
CA VAL A 42 3.14 -11.96 -1.82
C VAL A 42 2.54 -13.34 -2.08
N ALA A 43 1.63 -13.45 -3.06
CA ALA A 43 1.05 -14.73 -3.46
C ALA A 43 2.10 -15.69 -4.02
N MET A 44 3.03 -15.20 -4.83
CA MET A 44 4.11 -16.04 -5.36
C MET A 44 5.08 -16.46 -4.24
N GLY A 45 5.41 -15.56 -3.32
CA GLY A 45 6.17 -15.88 -2.11
C GLY A 45 5.49 -16.96 -1.28
N LEU A 46 4.17 -16.89 -1.12
CA LEU A 46 3.39 -17.94 -0.45
C LEU A 46 3.47 -19.28 -1.19
N VAL A 47 3.38 -19.29 -2.53
CA VAL A 47 3.54 -20.52 -3.33
C VAL A 47 4.93 -21.11 -3.17
N VAL A 48 5.98 -20.28 -3.17
CA VAL A 48 7.37 -20.74 -2.94
C VAL A 48 7.54 -21.32 -1.53
N GLU A 49 6.95 -20.68 -0.52
CA GLU A 49 6.96 -21.19 0.84
C GLU A 49 6.22 -22.52 0.98
N LEU A 50 5.09 -22.69 0.28
CA LEU A 50 4.37 -23.96 0.19
C LEU A 50 5.15 -25.02 -0.60
N ALA A 51 5.95 -24.66 -1.59
CA ALA A 51 6.79 -25.61 -2.31
C ALA A 51 7.94 -26.16 -1.44
N ARG A 52 8.37 -25.40 -0.43
CA ARG A 52 9.37 -25.82 0.57
C ARG A 52 8.74 -26.67 1.69
N THR A 53 7.85 -27.59 1.33
CA THR A 53 7.06 -28.43 2.24
C THR A 53 7.85 -29.45 3.04
N THR A 54 9.10 -29.73 2.69
CA THR A 54 9.96 -30.66 3.44
C THR A 54 10.23 -30.22 4.88
N GLU A 55 10.02 -28.95 5.21
CA GLU A 55 10.15 -28.41 6.58
C GLU A 55 8.82 -28.35 7.35
N LEU A 56 7.66 -28.65 6.74
CA LEU A 56 6.34 -28.54 7.39
C LEU A 56 6.16 -29.46 8.61
N VAL A 57 7.04 -30.46 8.77
CA VAL A 57 7.02 -31.42 9.88
C VAL A 57 7.55 -30.79 11.19
N ARG A 58 8.29 -29.66 11.13
CA ARG A 58 8.73 -28.89 12.30
C ARG A 58 7.68 -27.85 12.69
N GLY A 59 6.60 -28.29 13.32
CA GLY A 59 5.64 -27.38 13.97
C GLY A 59 6.33 -26.47 15.00
N GLY A 60 6.04 -25.16 14.99
CA GLY A 60 6.61 -24.18 15.92
C GLY A 60 6.66 -22.74 15.39
N LEU A 61 7.60 -21.93 15.93
CA LEU A 61 7.84 -20.51 15.56
C LEU A 61 8.11 -20.28 14.06
N VAL A 62 8.55 -21.31 13.33
CA VAL A 62 8.78 -21.26 11.87
C VAL A 62 7.46 -21.03 11.11
N SER A 63 6.38 -21.71 11.51
CA SER A 63 5.04 -21.48 10.94
C SER A 63 4.49 -20.09 11.30
N PHE A 64 4.85 -19.56 12.46
CA PHE A 64 4.47 -18.22 12.90
C PHE A 64 5.15 -17.13 12.06
N SER A 65 6.47 -17.22 11.86
CA SER A 65 7.23 -16.30 11.01
C SER A 65 6.73 -16.29 9.56
N ARG A 66 6.37 -17.46 9.00
CA ARG A 66 5.81 -17.57 7.64
C ARG A 66 4.41 -16.94 7.53
N SER A 67 3.56 -17.11 8.54
CA SER A 67 2.23 -16.48 8.56
C SER A 67 2.32 -14.95 8.63
N LEU A 68 3.32 -14.42 9.36
CA LEU A 68 3.57 -12.97 9.44
C LEU A 68 3.94 -12.36 8.09
N PHE A 69 4.70 -13.06 7.25
CA PHE A 69 5.02 -12.59 5.90
C PHE A 69 3.75 -12.30 5.09
N VAL A 70 2.77 -13.22 5.10
CA VAL A 70 1.49 -13.03 4.41
C VAL A 70 0.73 -11.85 4.99
N LEU A 71 0.66 -11.77 6.33
CA LEU A 71 -0.03 -10.67 7.02
C LEU A 71 0.58 -9.31 6.66
N VAL A 72 1.90 -9.17 6.71
CA VAL A 72 2.61 -7.93 6.37
C VAL A 72 2.43 -7.57 4.90
N GLY A 73 2.50 -8.57 4.01
CA GLY A 73 2.23 -8.39 2.58
C GLY A 73 0.83 -7.84 2.30
N PHE A 74 -0.20 -8.42 2.93
CA PHE A 74 -1.57 -7.93 2.81
C PHE A 74 -1.79 -6.57 3.50
N LEU A 75 -1.12 -6.33 4.62
CA LEU A 75 -1.18 -5.06 5.33
C LEU A 75 -0.67 -3.91 4.46
N ALA A 76 0.32 -4.14 3.59
CA ALA A 76 0.81 -3.15 2.64
C ALA A 76 -0.20 -2.82 1.54
N VAL A 77 -1.03 -3.79 1.11
CA VAL A 77 -2.03 -3.60 0.05
C VAL A 77 -3.19 -2.69 0.51
N GLY A 78 -3.57 -2.76 1.79
CA GLY A 78 -4.69 -2.01 2.34
C GLY A 78 -4.59 -0.49 2.13
N PRO A 79 -3.53 0.19 2.62
CA PRO A 79 -3.34 1.63 2.43
C PRO A 79 -3.16 2.05 0.97
N LEU A 80 -2.67 1.14 0.12
CA LEU A 80 -2.55 1.37 -1.32
C LEU A 80 -3.92 1.54 -1.99
N VAL A 81 -4.88 0.71 -1.60
CA VAL A 81 -6.25 0.71 -2.13
C VAL A 81 -7.18 1.68 -1.39
N ALA A 82 -6.86 2.02 -0.14
CA ALA A 82 -7.68 2.84 0.73
C ALA A 82 -8.10 4.20 0.12
N PRO A 83 -7.21 5.00 -0.50
CA PRO A 83 -7.60 6.25 -1.14
C PRO A 83 -8.72 6.07 -2.16
N VAL A 84 -8.61 5.02 -2.98
CA VAL A 84 -9.60 4.73 -4.03
C VAL A 84 -10.95 4.40 -3.42
N LEU A 85 -10.98 3.52 -2.42
CA LEU A 85 -12.22 3.09 -1.78
C LEU A 85 -12.89 4.23 -0.99
N LEU A 86 -12.11 5.06 -0.30
CA LEU A 86 -12.62 6.20 0.45
C LEU A 86 -13.23 7.26 -0.49
N VAL A 87 -12.59 7.53 -1.62
CA VAL A 87 -13.15 8.40 -2.67
C VAL A 87 -14.39 7.78 -3.31
N ALA A 88 -14.40 6.49 -3.61
CA ALA A 88 -15.58 5.82 -4.16
C ALA A 88 -16.77 5.89 -3.18
N ARG A 89 -16.52 5.60 -1.90
CA ARG A 89 -17.54 5.59 -0.85
C ARG A 89 -18.15 6.97 -0.67
N ARG A 90 -17.35 8.04 -0.66
CA ARG A 90 -17.88 9.39 -0.43
C ARG A 90 -18.78 9.86 -1.58
N HIS A 91 -18.41 9.59 -2.83
CA HIS A 91 -19.17 10.01 -4.01
C HIS A 91 -20.51 9.28 -4.08
N ARG A 92 -20.56 8.05 -3.57
CA ARG A 92 -21.82 7.32 -3.37
C ARG A 92 -22.71 7.91 -2.27
N LEU A 93 -22.11 8.54 -1.24
CA LEU A 93 -22.83 9.11 -0.10
C LEU A 93 -23.26 10.57 -0.33
N GLY A 94 -22.78 11.23 -1.39
CA GLY A 94 -23.15 12.61 -1.74
C GLY A 94 -22.77 13.63 -0.67
N SER A 95 -21.73 13.37 0.12
CA SER A 95 -21.32 14.25 1.22
C SER A 95 -20.59 15.48 0.68
N ASP A 96 -20.99 16.68 1.15
CA ASP A 96 -20.23 17.91 0.90
C ASP A 96 -18.92 17.84 1.69
N VAL A 97 -17.80 17.81 0.98
CA VAL A 97 -16.44 17.77 1.55
C VAL A 97 -15.57 18.82 0.89
N HIS A 98 -14.43 19.09 1.53
CA HIS A 98 -13.48 20.06 1.03
C HIS A 98 -13.07 19.75 -0.43
N PRO A 99 -13.05 20.74 -1.34
CA PRO A 99 -12.73 20.54 -2.77
C PRO A 99 -11.36 19.90 -3.07
N ARG A 100 -10.49 19.80 -2.06
CA ARG A 100 -9.12 19.27 -2.16
C ARG A 100 -9.00 17.85 -1.61
N TYR A 101 -10.09 17.27 -1.08
CA TYR A 101 -10.07 15.96 -0.43
C TYR A 101 -9.56 14.85 -1.39
N ASP A 102 -9.96 14.87 -2.66
CA ASP A 102 -9.50 13.97 -3.74
C ASP A 102 -7.98 14.02 -3.93
N GLN A 103 -7.47 15.24 -4.05
CA GLN A 103 -6.07 15.50 -4.33
C GLN A 103 -5.21 15.16 -3.13
N ALA A 104 -5.66 15.52 -1.92
CA ALA A 104 -4.96 15.22 -0.68
C ALA A 104 -4.86 13.71 -0.44
N LEU A 105 -5.93 12.97 -0.71
CA LEU A 105 -5.94 11.51 -0.52
C LEU A 105 -5.10 10.79 -1.58
N ALA A 106 -5.13 11.26 -2.84
CA ALA A 106 -4.20 10.81 -3.87
C ALA A 106 -2.74 11.08 -3.49
N ALA A 107 -2.43 12.28 -2.99
CA ALA A 107 -1.09 12.65 -2.54
C ALA A 107 -0.61 11.74 -1.39
N CYS A 108 -1.49 11.42 -0.45
CA CYS A 108 -1.17 10.45 0.61
C CYS A 108 -0.89 9.05 0.04
N GLY A 109 -1.64 8.63 -0.99
CA GLY A 109 -1.40 7.37 -1.67
C GLY A 109 -0.03 7.31 -2.37
N TYR A 110 0.35 8.38 -3.08
CA TYR A 110 1.69 8.49 -3.67
C TYR A 110 2.78 8.54 -2.60
N ALA A 111 2.56 9.28 -1.51
CA ALA A 111 3.48 9.31 -0.38
C ALA A 111 3.65 7.93 0.25
N PHE A 112 2.56 7.14 0.35
CA PHE A 112 2.63 5.77 0.82
C PHE A 112 3.45 4.89 -0.13
N LEU A 113 3.27 5.00 -1.45
CA LEU A 113 4.11 4.31 -2.44
C LEU A 113 5.59 4.67 -2.30
N ALA A 114 5.93 5.95 -2.22
CA ALA A 114 7.29 6.41 -2.00
C ALA A 114 7.86 5.88 -0.69
N SER A 115 7.03 5.79 0.36
CA SER A 115 7.44 5.25 1.66
C SER A 115 7.72 3.75 1.64
N LEU A 116 7.00 2.97 0.81
CA LEU A 116 7.30 1.56 0.60
C LEU A 116 8.65 1.37 -0.10
N TYR A 117 8.97 2.26 -1.06
CA TYR A 117 10.29 2.25 -1.69
C TYR A 117 11.39 2.60 -0.67
N LEU A 118 11.19 3.63 0.16
CA LEU A 118 12.13 3.96 1.24
C LEU A 118 12.30 2.81 2.24
N ALA A 119 11.21 2.13 2.60
CA ALA A 119 11.26 0.96 3.46
C ALA A 119 12.18 -0.12 2.88
N LEU A 120 12.02 -0.44 1.58
CA LEU A 120 12.86 -1.41 0.88
C LEU A 120 14.34 -1.00 0.87
N VAL A 121 14.63 0.29 0.63
CA VAL A 121 16.00 0.81 0.61
C VAL A 121 16.66 0.71 1.99
N ILE A 122 15.95 1.09 3.06
CA ILE A 122 16.47 1.02 4.44
C ILE A 122 16.66 -0.43 4.90
N SER A 123 15.77 -1.34 4.50
CA SER A 123 15.86 -2.75 4.88
C SER A 123 16.69 -3.60 3.92
N ALA A 124 17.36 -3.00 2.94
CA ALA A 124 18.07 -3.73 1.89
C ALA A 124 19.27 -4.50 2.47
N PRO A 125 19.33 -5.83 2.29
CA PRO A 125 20.50 -6.63 2.65
C PRO A 125 21.76 -6.17 1.88
N PRO A 126 22.96 -6.32 2.44
CA PRO A 126 24.21 -5.86 1.81
C PRO A 126 24.43 -6.42 0.39
N GLU A 127 24.00 -7.65 0.13
CA GLU A 127 24.09 -8.28 -1.19
C GLU A 127 23.23 -7.62 -2.28
N PHE A 128 22.23 -6.81 -1.90
CA PHE A 128 21.35 -6.08 -2.82
C PHE A 128 21.63 -4.57 -2.83
N GLN A 129 22.67 -4.11 -2.13
CA GLN A 129 23.06 -2.71 -2.12
C GLN A 129 23.98 -2.42 -3.31
N SER A 130 23.68 -1.34 -4.04
CA SER A 130 24.56 -0.86 -5.11
C SER A 130 25.63 0.06 -4.54
N PRO A 131 26.88 0.01 -5.04
CA PRO A 131 27.88 1.02 -4.74
C PRO A 131 27.35 2.41 -5.09
N THR A 132 27.55 3.39 -4.21
CA THR A 132 27.02 4.74 -4.37
C THR A 132 27.94 5.76 -3.75
N ASP A 133 28.04 6.94 -4.37
CA ASP A 133 28.73 8.12 -3.81
C ASP A 133 27.72 9.09 -3.14
N SER A 134 26.45 8.70 -3.06
CA SER A 134 25.39 9.54 -2.50
C SER A 134 25.35 9.41 -0.98
N ALA A 135 25.74 10.47 -0.27
CA ALA A 135 25.68 10.53 1.19
C ALA A 135 24.27 10.22 1.76
N LEU A 136 23.21 10.54 1.01
CA LEU A 136 21.85 10.17 1.41
C LEU A 136 21.66 8.65 1.37
N LEU A 137 22.08 8.00 0.29
CA LEU A 137 21.88 6.55 0.15
C LEU A 137 22.76 5.77 1.12
N GLU A 138 24.00 6.23 1.37
CA GLU A 138 24.86 5.70 2.43
C GLU A 138 24.20 5.80 3.82
N LEU A 139 23.59 6.94 4.14
CA LEU A 139 22.87 7.13 5.40
C LEU A 139 21.69 6.15 5.52
N LEU A 140 20.93 5.94 4.43
CA LEU A 140 19.81 5.00 4.43
C LEU A 140 20.28 3.54 4.59
N TYR A 141 21.37 3.15 3.95
CA TYR A 141 21.94 1.80 4.07
C TYR A 141 22.61 1.55 5.43
N ALA A 142 23.15 2.58 6.06
CA ALA A 142 23.71 2.50 7.41
C ALA A 142 22.64 2.45 8.51
N ALA A 143 21.39 2.79 8.20
CA ALA A 143 20.30 2.78 9.16
C ALA A 143 19.93 1.35 9.58
N HIS A 144 19.43 1.19 10.80
CA HIS A 144 18.97 -0.11 11.28
C HIS A 144 17.77 -0.59 10.43
N PRO A 145 17.73 -1.85 9.93
CA PRO A 145 16.69 -2.31 9.01
C PRO A 145 15.25 -2.13 9.53
N LEU A 146 15.05 -2.28 10.85
CA LEU A 146 13.76 -2.05 11.51
C LEU A 146 13.20 -0.62 11.32
N LEU A 147 14.04 0.39 11.10
CA LEU A 147 13.61 1.75 10.83
C LEU A 147 12.87 1.86 9.48
N GLY A 148 13.06 0.90 8.57
CA GLY A 148 12.33 0.83 7.31
C GLY A 148 10.80 0.72 7.48
N ILE A 149 10.32 0.31 8.65
CA ILE A 149 8.87 0.23 8.92
C ILE A 149 8.24 1.59 9.23
N LEU A 150 9.04 2.59 9.63
CA LEU A 150 8.56 3.90 10.04
C LEU A 150 7.95 4.71 8.87
N PRO A 151 8.61 4.84 7.70
CA PRO A 151 8.04 5.59 6.58
C PRO A 151 6.60 5.16 6.20
N PRO A 152 6.30 3.87 5.97
CA PRO A 152 4.94 3.47 5.59
C PRO A 152 3.92 3.64 6.72
N LEU A 153 4.31 3.46 7.98
CA LEU A 153 3.43 3.74 9.11
C LEU A 153 3.06 5.22 9.21
N VAL A 154 4.04 6.11 9.06
CA VAL A 154 3.81 7.56 9.09
C VAL A 154 2.93 7.99 7.92
N ALA A 155 3.17 7.46 6.71
CA ALA A 155 2.35 7.76 5.54
C ALA A 155 0.90 7.27 5.70
N ALA A 156 0.70 6.06 6.23
CA ALA A 156 -0.64 5.52 6.51
C ALA A 156 -1.37 6.32 7.61
N ALA A 157 -0.66 6.73 8.67
CA ALA A 157 -1.22 7.57 9.72
C ALA A 157 -1.61 8.96 9.18
N ALA A 158 -0.75 9.58 8.36
CA ALA A 158 -1.04 10.84 7.70
C ALA A 158 -2.28 10.74 6.79
N MET A 159 -2.42 9.64 6.04
CA MET A 159 -3.62 9.37 5.24
C MET A 159 -4.89 9.33 6.10
N GLY A 160 -4.85 8.63 7.24
CA GLY A 160 -5.97 8.60 8.19
C GLY A 160 -6.31 9.97 8.77
N LEU A 161 -5.29 10.78 9.10
CA LEU A 161 -5.48 12.15 9.57
C LEU A 161 -6.09 13.06 8.50
N VAL A 162 -5.61 12.98 7.26
CA VAL A 162 -6.15 13.73 6.12
C VAL A 162 -7.60 13.34 5.87
N HIS A 163 -7.91 12.04 5.91
CA HIS A 163 -9.28 11.55 5.80
C HIS A 163 -10.19 12.14 6.88
N ARG A 164 -9.74 12.15 8.15
CA ARG A 164 -10.52 12.71 9.27
C ARG A 164 -10.67 14.22 9.23
N ARG A 165 -9.65 14.95 8.75
CA ARG A 165 -9.63 16.43 8.76
C ARG A 165 -10.39 17.04 7.59
N LEU A 166 -10.33 16.41 6.42
CA LEU A 166 -10.95 16.91 5.19
C LEU A 166 -12.25 16.18 4.83
N GLY A 167 -12.53 15.06 5.50
CA GLY A 167 -13.73 14.24 5.34
C GLY A 167 -14.82 14.43 6.41
N ALA A 168 -14.58 15.33 7.36
CA ALA A 168 -15.56 15.81 8.34
C ALA A 168 -16.09 17.18 7.89
#